data_AF-A0A747LUI9-F1
#
_entry.id   AF-A0A747LUI9-F1
#
_cell.length_a   1.000
_cell.length_b   1.000
_cell.length_c   1.000
_cell.angle_alpha   90.00
_cell.angle_beta   90.00
_cell.angle_gamma   90.00
#
_symmetry.space_group_name_H-M   'P 1'
#
loop_
_entity.id
_entity.type
_entity.pdbx_description
1 polymer ?
#
loop_
_entity_poly.entity_id
_entity_poly.type
_entity_poly.pdbx_seq_one_letter_code
_entity_poly.pdbx_strand_id
1 'polypeptide(L)'
;MPSVPGAGTLGNQLRQESVRTPAAPISAPLVLPEEGPARRVLSVDNHTTVSVKQVVFTGNPPGLKGLSETDLQRELAVDLNRPQTFAGLE
;
A
#
# COMPACT_ATOMS: atom_id res chain seq x y z
N MET A 1 -57.20 34.52 -26.22
CA MET A 1 -56.23 33.84 -25.34
C MET A 1 -55.07 33.34 -26.19
N PRO A 2 -53.81 33.66 -25.89
CA PRO A 2 -52.70 32.88 -26.40
C PRO A 2 -52.23 31.88 -25.34
N SER A 3 -52.20 30.60 -25.74
CA SER A 3 -51.77 29.45 -24.95
C SER A 3 -50.28 29.53 -24.62
N VAL A 4 -49.95 29.47 -23.34
CA VAL A 4 -48.57 29.33 -22.85
C VAL A 4 -48.00 28.00 -23.37
N PRO A 5 -46.79 27.97 -23.94
CA PRO A 5 -46.18 26.73 -24.41
C PRO A 5 -46.02 25.74 -23.25
N GLY A 6 -46.60 24.54 -23.39
CA GLY A 6 -46.51 23.47 -22.40
C GLY A 6 -45.07 22.97 -22.24
N ALA A 7 -44.74 22.45 -21.05
CA ALA A 7 -43.40 22.02 -20.60
C ALA A 7 -42.71 20.89 -21.41
N GLY A 8 -43.13 20.64 -22.65
CA GLY A 8 -42.55 19.66 -23.58
C GLY A 8 -42.13 20.26 -24.93
N THR A 9 -42.18 21.58 -25.14
CA THR A 9 -41.88 22.20 -26.45
C THR A 9 -40.39 22.44 -26.74
N LEU A 10 -39.49 22.09 -25.82
CA LEU A 10 -38.06 22.11 -26.09
C LEU A 10 -37.66 20.73 -26.59
N GLY A 11 -37.67 20.57 -27.92
CA GLY A 11 -37.02 19.45 -28.61
C GLY A 11 -35.54 19.44 -28.25
N ASN A 12 -35.23 18.73 -27.17
CA ASN A 12 -33.90 18.64 -26.56
C ASN A 12 -32.99 17.76 -27.43
N GLN A 13 -32.65 18.27 -28.61
CA GLN A 13 -31.73 17.66 -29.56
C GLN A 13 -30.29 17.90 -29.08
N LEU A 14 -29.93 17.26 -27.96
CA LEU A 14 -28.53 17.13 -27.56
C LEU A 14 -27.87 16.17 -28.54
N ARG A 15 -27.35 16.70 -29.66
CA ARG A 15 -26.42 15.95 -30.50
C ARG A 15 -25.12 15.85 -29.72
N GLN A 16 -24.94 14.74 -29.00
CA GLN A 16 -23.65 14.39 -28.43
C GLN A 16 -22.69 14.17 -29.60
N GLU A 17 -21.74 15.10 -29.79
CA GLU A 17 -20.59 14.84 -30.64
C GLU A 17 -19.90 13.58 -30.15
N SER A 18 -19.58 12.68 -31.09
CA SER A 18 -19.01 11.37 -30.85
C SER A 18 -17.96 11.41 -29.76
N VAL A 19 -18.21 10.65 -28.68
CA VAL A 19 -17.34 10.49 -27.52
C VAL A 19 -15.93 10.15 -28.02
N ARG A 20 -15.04 11.15 -28.03
CA ARG A 20 -13.63 10.92 -28.34
C ARG A 20 -13.01 10.38 -27.06
N THR A 21 -12.66 9.10 -27.07
CA THR A 21 -12.00 8.46 -25.92
C THR A 21 -10.75 9.27 -25.57
N PRO A 22 -10.62 9.78 -24.33
CA PRO A 22 -9.40 10.44 -23.90
C PRO A 22 -8.22 9.49 -24.05
N ALA A 23 -7.08 9.99 -24.52
CA ALA A 23 -5.86 9.19 -24.59
C ALA A 23 -5.49 8.71 -23.19
N ALA A 24 -5.10 7.43 -23.08
CA ALA A 24 -4.69 6.85 -21.81
C ALA A 24 -3.50 7.65 -21.24
N PRO A 25 -3.50 7.97 -19.94
CA PRO A 25 -2.37 8.62 -19.31
C PRO A 25 -1.13 7.74 -19.45
N ILE A 26 -0.05 8.33 -19.96
CA ILE A 26 1.24 7.67 -20.10
C ILE A 26 1.78 7.41 -18.70
N SER A 27 1.97 6.14 -18.34
CA SER A 27 2.51 5.73 -17.04
C SER A 27 3.83 6.45 -16.78
N ALA A 28 3.89 7.28 -15.73
CA ALA A 28 5.17 7.72 -15.20
C ALA A 28 5.89 6.48 -14.64
N PRO A 29 7.19 6.27 -14.93
CA PRO A 29 7.93 5.21 -14.28
C PRO A 29 7.99 5.54 -12.79
N LEU A 30 7.42 4.66 -11.96
CA LEU A 30 7.64 4.68 -10.51
C LEU A 30 9.11 4.31 -10.27
N VAL A 31 9.99 5.29 -10.40
CA VAL A 31 11.38 5.14 -9.99
C VAL A 31 11.38 5.22 -8.48
N LEU A 32 11.47 4.05 -7.84
CA LEU A 32 11.77 3.95 -6.42
C LEU A 32 13.15 4.58 -6.19
N PRO A 33 13.29 5.57 -5.28
CA PRO A 33 14.60 6.09 -4.93
C PRO A 33 15.47 4.96 -4.38
N GLU A 34 16.75 4.95 -4.75
CA GLU A 34 17.76 4.04 -4.19
C GLU A 34 17.61 3.96 -2.67
N GLU A 35 17.67 2.74 -2.12
CA GLU A 35 17.50 2.44 -0.70
C GLU A 35 18.68 2.99 0.13
N GLY A 36 18.82 4.31 0.15
CA GLY A 36 19.79 5.06 0.92
C GLY A 36 19.26 5.40 2.33
N PRO A 37 19.81 6.43 3.00
CA PRO A 37 19.69 6.71 4.44
C PRO A 37 18.26 6.85 5.00
N ALA A 38 17.21 6.77 4.18
CA ALA A 38 15.82 6.65 4.60
C ALA A 38 15.57 5.49 5.60
N ARG A 39 16.25 4.34 5.47
CA ARG A 39 16.17 3.27 6.50
C ARG A 39 16.78 3.71 7.84
N ARG A 40 17.87 4.49 7.82
CA ARG A 40 18.51 5.01 9.04
C ARG A 40 17.65 6.03 9.79
N VAL A 41 16.84 6.81 9.07
CA VAL A 41 15.93 7.78 9.70
C VAL A 41 14.82 7.07 10.49
N LEU A 42 14.34 5.93 10.01
CA LEU A 42 13.35 5.11 10.73
C LEU A 42 13.93 4.42 11.99
N SER A 43 15.24 4.12 11.98
CA SER A 43 15.96 3.54 13.14
C SER A 43 16.13 4.53 14.30
N VAL A 44 16.12 5.85 14.03
CA VAL A 44 16.19 6.91 15.06
C VAL A 44 14.81 7.26 15.64
N ASP A 45 13.73 6.96 14.92
CA ASP A 45 12.37 7.26 15.36
C ASP A 45 11.90 6.25 16.42
N ASN A 46 12.19 6.56 17.68
CA ASN A 46 11.75 5.79 18.85
C ASN A 46 10.26 5.97 19.19
N HIS A 47 9.54 6.81 18.44
CA HIS A 47 8.13 7.10 18.70
C HIS A 47 7.18 6.30 17.81
N THR A 48 7.64 5.90 16.63
CA THR A 48 6.86 5.04 15.74
C THR A 48 6.92 3.59 16.20
N THR A 49 5.77 3.02 16.55
CA THR A 49 5.63 1.62 16.97
C THR A 49 4.85 0.83 15.92
N VAL A 50 5.28 -0.42 15.71
CA VAL A 50 4.62 -1.40 14.85
C VAL A 50 4.34 -2.66 15.64
N SER A 51 3.33 -3.42 15.21
CA SER A 51 3.04 -4.74 15.81
C SER A 51 3.16 -5.81 14.75
N VAL A 52 4.16 -6.68 14.93
CA VAL A 52 4.39 -7.81 14.02
C VAL A 52 3.31 -8.86 14.26
N LYS A 53 2.61 -9.24 13.18
CA LYS A 53 1.55 -10.26 13.22
C LYS A 53 2.05 -11.64 12.88
N GLN A 54 3.02 -11.73 11.97
CA GLN A 54 3.55 -12.98 11.46
C GLN A 54 4.99 -12.78 11.01
N VAL A 55 5.81 -13.80 11.25
CA VAL A 55 7.19 -13.90 10.74
C VAL A 55 7.27 -15.16 9.90
N VAL A 56 7.85 -15.04 8.71
CA VAL A 56 8.08 -16.15 7.78
C VAL A 56 9.57 -16.21 7.49
N PHE A 57 10.20 -17.36 7.74
CA PHE A 57 11.62 -17.55 7.51
C PHE A 57 11.85 -17.99 6.05
N THR A 58 12.48 -17.14 5.24
CA THR A 58 12.71 -17.41 3.81
C THR A 58 14.00 -18.20 3.53
N GLY A 59 14.59 -18.81 4.56
CA GLY A 59 15.78 -19.65 4.43
C GLY A 59 16.50 -19.83 5.77
N ASN A 60 17.30 -20.90 5.89
CA ASN A 60 18.18 -21.07 7.04
C ASN A 60 19.52 -20.39 6.78
N PRO A 61 20.01 -19.52 7.69
CA PRO A 61 21.35 -18.98 7.63
C PRO A 61 22.39 -20.12 7.57
N PRO A 62 23.45 -19.99 6.75
CA PRO A 62 24.52 -20.97 6.71
C PRO A 62 25.17 -21.06 8.10
N GLY A 63 25.10 -22.23 8.73
CA GLY A 63 25.70 -22.48 10.06
C GLY A 63 24.69 -22.91 11.14
N LEU A 64 23.39 -22.65 10.96
CA LEU A 64 22.35 -23.14 11.87
C LEU A 64 21.90 -24.55 11.43
N LYS A 65 22.68 -25.57 11.80
CA LYS A 65 22.26 -26.97 11.63
C LYS A 65 21.37 -27.39 12.79
N GLY A 66 20.14 -27.81 12.48
CA GLY A 66 19.24 -28.46 13.45
C GLY A 66 18.17 -27.57 14.08
N LEU A 67 18.13 -26.27 13.77
CA LEU A 67 17.01 -25.41 14.15
C LEU A 67 15.87 -25.59 13.16
N SER A 68 14.72 -26.06 13.67
CA SER A 68 13.50 -26.11 12.89
C SER A 68 12.83 -24.73 12.88
N GLU A 69 12.06 -24.45 11.84
CA GLU A 69 11.25 -23.22 11.78
C GLU A 69 10.33 -23.09 13.00
N THR A 70 9.81 -24.21 13.50
CA THR A 70 8.94 -24.26 14.69
C THR A 70 9.65 -23.77 15.94
N ASP A 71 10.94 -24.06 16.10
CA ASP A 71 11.72 -23.59 17.25
C ASP A 71 11.94 -22.08 17.17
N LEU A 72 12.23 -21.56 15.98
CA LEU A 72 12.39 -20.12 15.75
C LEU A 72 11.07 -19.35 15.94
N GLN A 73 9.96 -19.91 15.47
CA GLN A 73 8.63 -19.33 15.69
C GLN A 73 8.24 -19.31 17.17
N ARG A 74 8.64 -20.32 17.96
CA ARG A 74 8.39 -20.35 19.41
C ARG A 74 9.14 -19.25 20.15
N GLU A 75 10.41 -19.04 19.80
CA GLU A 75 11.22 -17.98 20.41
C GLU A 75 10.59 -16.60 20.15
N LEU A 76 10.20 -16.34 18.89
CA LEU A 76 9.59 -15.07 18.48
C LEU A 76 8.15 -14.87 18.98
N ALA A 77 7.48 -15.91 19.47
CA ALA A 77 6.07 -15.83 19.85
C ALA A 77 5.81 -14.78 20.95
N VAL A 78 6.80 -14.52 21.79
CA VAL A 78 6.72 -13.52 22.87
C VAL A 78 6.65 -12.09 22.33
N ASP A 79 7.25 -11.86 21.17
CA ASP A 79 7.41 -10.55 20.52
C ASP A 79 6.27 -10.24 19.54
N LEU A 80 5.53 -11.25 19.11
CA LEU A 80 4.36 -11.07 18.25
C LEU A 80 3.23 -10.33 18.97
N ASN A 81 2.47 -9.56 18.19
CA ASN A 81 1.28 -8.81 18.65
C ASN A 81 1.54 -7.79 19.75
N ARG A 82 2.79 -7.36 19.94
CA ARG A 82 3.15 -6.27 20.85
C ARG A 82 3.62 -5.05 20.08
N PRO A 83 3.36 -3.83 20.57
CA PRO A 83 3.99 -2.63 20.02
C PRO A 83 5.50 -2.68 20.24
N GLN A 84 6.27 -2.57 19.15
CA GLN A 84 7.73 -2.49 19.18
C GLN A 84 8.19 -1.35 18.27
N THR A 85 9.31 -0.71 18.63
CA THR A 85 9.98 0.24 17.75
C THR A 85 10.76 -0.50 16.68
N PHE A 86 11.17 0.20 15.61
CA PHE A 86 12.04 -0.41 14.60
C PHE A 86 13.38 -0.88 15.16
N ALA A 87 13.93 -0.17 16.15
CA ALA A 87 15.15 -0.59 16.85
C ALA A 87 14.96 -1.88 17.68
N GLY A 88 13.73 -2.21 18.08
CA GLY A 88 13.42 -3.48 18.77
C GLY A 88 13.33 -4.68 17.82
N LEU A 89 13.33 -4.44 16.50
CA LEU A 89 13.24 -5.48 15.45
C LEU A 89 14.58 -5.80 14.78
N GLU A 90 15.66 -5.10 15.13
CA GLU A 90 17.04 -5.37 14.66
C GLU A 90 17.73 -6.47 15.49
#